data_AF-A0AAE4MAQ2-F1
#
_entry.id   AF-A0AAE4MAQ2-F1
#
_cell.length_a   1.000
_cell.length_b   1.000
_cell.length_c   1.000
_cell.angle_alpha   90.00
_cell.angle_beta   90.00
_cell.angle_gamma   90.00
#
_symmetry.space_group_name_H-M   'P 1'
#
loop_
_entity.id
_entity.type
_entity.pdbx_description
1 polymer ?
#
loop_
_entity_poly.entity_id
_entity_poly.type
_entity_poly.pdbx_seq_one_letter_code
_entity_poly.pdbx_strand_id
1 'polypeptide(L)'
;MKLSEKEDLNKIVREVVANTKRENKDKLMAIIEQTDYSLEELQFIVPSLLPQFSNTSKITFSSHAHFCNFIVKSIYVKHNADSFDENAVDDSRHILDAVENGFKEERKETKDLCNVAIKTHVTKEAHRHFIACRNSNNYRSNAAFLRDIISNQIEPRPNNDEAYLQYFKETKELSKALQVLSEDIEDADSAKLAKLSKCIKELKKSVDATRKLAIDSHSSATAKVLALKYLSSRQLDELCKQKILEEAEL
;
A
#
# COMPACT_ATOMS: atom_id res chain seq x y z
N MET A 1 3.74 -29.18 5.35
CA MET A 1 2.28 -29.15 5.63
C MET A 1 1.41 -29.60 4.44
N LYS A 2 0.23 -30.23 4.62
CA LYS A 2 -0.67 -30.62 3.50
C LYS A 2 -1.41 -29.40 2.89
N LEU A 3 -1.90 -29.51 1.66
CA LEU A 3 -2.55 -28.40 0.93
C LEU A 3 -3.81 -27.85 1.65
N SER A 4 -4.65 -28.73 2.19
CA SER A 4 -5.85 -28.35 2.94
C SER A 4 -5.52 -27.63 4.25
N GLU A 5 -4.44 -28.04 4.92
CA GLU A 5 -3.94 -27.40 6.13
C GLU A 5 -3.36 -26.00 5.82
N LYS A 6 -2.79 -25.79 4.63
CA LYS A 6 -2.35 -24.47 4.14
C LYS A 6 -3.52 -23.52 3.88
N GLU A 7 -4.61 -24.01 3.30
CA GLU A 7 -5.82 -23.20 3.03
C GLU A 7 -6.55 -22.81 4.32
N ASP A 8 -6.70 -23.75 5.26
CA ASP A 8 -7.28 -23.47 6.58
C ASP A 8 -6.44 -22.47 7.38
N LEU A 9 -5.10 -22.61 7.32
CA LEU A 9 -4.20 -21.68 7.98
C LEU A 9 -4.31 -20.26 7.37
N ASN A 10 -4.35 -20.14 6.05
CA ASN A 10 -4.52 -18.84 5.37
C ASN A 10 -5.82 -18.13 5.79
N LYS A 11 -6.91 -18.89 6.00
CA LYS A 11 -8.17 -18.34 6.49
C LYS A 11 -8.05 -17.83 7.93
N ILE A 12 -7.36 -18.57 8.79
CA ILE A 12 -7.08 -18.16 10.18
C ILE A 12 -6.21 -16.90 10.19
N VAL A 13 -5.11 -16.89 9.42
CA VAL A 13 -4.21 -15.72 9.29
C VAL A 13 -5.01 -14.49 8.91
N ARG A 14 -5.83 -14.55 7.86
CA ARG A 14 -6.63 -13.41 7.40
C ARG A 14 -7.56 -12.86 8.48
N GLU A 15 -8.24 -13.73 9.22
CA GLU A 15 -9.18 -13.30 10.27
C GLU A 15 -8.46 -12.59 11.43
N VAL A 16 -7.28 -13.07 11.84
CA VAL A 16 -6.49 -12.44 12.91
C VAL A 16 -5.84 -11.14 12.42
N VAL A 17 -5.21 -11.17 11.26
CA VAL A 17 -4.47 -10.05 10.68
C VAL A 17 -5.40 -8.87 10.33
N ALA A 18 -6.64 -9.14 9.89
CA ALA A 18 -7.63 -8.10 9.59
C ALA A 18 -7.97 -7.20 10.80
N ASN A 19 -7.98 -7.78 12.01
CA ASN A 19 -8.34 -7.08 13.25
C ASN A 19 -7.13 -6.47 13.98
N THR A 20 -5.93 -6.61 13.43
CA THR A 20 -4.71 -6.03 14.03
C THR A 20 -4.72 -4.51 13.85
N LYS A 21 -4.44 -3.76 14.92
CA LYS A 21 -4.35 -2.29 14.87
C LYS A 21 -3.19 -1.86 13.98
N ARG A 22 -3.36 -0.75 13.25
CA ARG A 22 -2.34 -0.22 12.31
C ARG A 22 -0.95 -0.06 12.94
N GLU A 23 -0.87 0.53 14.13
CA GLU A 23 0.38 0.70 14.89
C GLU A 23 1.10 -0.62 15.20
N ASN A 24 0.34 -1.68 15.47
CA ASN A 24 0.88 -3.01 15.73
C ASN A 24 1.29 -3.72 14.45
N LYS A 25 0.65 -3.43 13.30
CA LYS A 25 1.05 -3.97 11.99
C LYS A 25 2.46 -3.52 11.65
N ASP A 26 2.74 -2.21 11.78
CA ASP A 26 4.05 -1.65 11.44
C ASP A 26 5.15 -2.24 12.34
N LYS A 27 4.89 -2.38 13.65
CA LYS A 27 5.81 -3.03 14.60
C LYS A 27 6.04 -4.51 14.28
N LEU A 28 4.98 -5.26 13.98
CA LEU A 28 5.08 -6.68 13.66
C LEU A 28 5.83 -6.90 12.34
N MET A 29 5.61 -6.05 11.34
CA MET A 29 6.34 -6.09 10.07
C MET A 29 7.83 -5.81 10.26
N ALA A 30 8.20 -4.84 11.11
CA ALA A 30 9.60 -4.58 11.43
C ALA A 30 10.29 -5.81 12.05
N ILE A 31 9.62 -6.48 13.00
CA ILE A 31 10.13 -7.72 13.62
C ILE A 31 10.26 -8.86 12.60
N ILE A 32 9.28 -9.01 11.69
CA ILE A 32 9.34 -10.01 10.62
C ILE A 32 10.52 -9.74 9.69
N GLU A 33 10.77 -8.48 9.32
CA GLU A 33 11.87 -8.07 8.44
C GLU A 33 13.24 -8.31 9.09
N GLN A 34 13.40 -7.89 10.34
CA GLN A 34 14.67 -7.99 11.06
C GLN A 34 14.45 -8.06 12.58
N THR A 35 15.03 -9.08 13.23
CA THR A 35 15.03 -9.19 14.69
C THR A 35 16.24 -9.99 15.17
N ASP A 36 16.74 -9.66 16.35
CA ASP A 36 17.73 -10.42 17.13
C ASP A 36 17.13 -11.06 18.39
N TYR A 37 15.82 -10.86 18.64
CA TYR A 37 15.10 -11.48 19.75
C TYR A 37 15.18 -13.01 19.76
N SER A 38 15.37 -13.54 20.95
CA SER A 38 15.25 -14.97 21.26
C SER A 38 13.81 -15.47 21.08
N LEU A 39 13.64 -16.79 21.02
CA LEU A 39 12.30 -17.40 20.91
C LEU A 39 11.40 -17.01 22.10
N GLU A 40 11.95 -16.92 23.31
CA GLU A 40 11.22 -16.56 24.53
C GLU A 40 10.73 -15.10 24.48
N GLU A 41 11.58 -14.18 24.00
CA GLU A 41 11.19 -12.78 23.80
C GLU A 41 10.11 -12.65 22.72
N LEU A 42 10.23 -13.37 21.61
CA LEU A 42 9.22 -13.39 20.57
C LEU A 42 7.88 -13.94 21.06
N GLN A 43 7.88 -14.96 21.94
CA GLN A 43 6.68 -15.50 22.57
C GLN A 43 5.94 -14.47 23.43
N PHE A 44 6.63 -13.47 23.97
CA PHE A 44 6.00 -12.39 24.73
C PHE A 44 5.58 -11.22 23.83
N ILE A 45 6.48 -10.77 22.95
CA ILE A 45 6.29 -9.55 22.14
C ILE A 45 5.22 -9.77 21.07
N VAL A 46 5.32 -10.84 20.28
CA VAL A 46 4.47 -11.03 19.09
C VAL A 46 2.98 -11.18 19.46
N PRO A 47 2.58 -11.98 20.47
CA PRO A 47 1.17 -12.06 20.85
C PRO A 47 0.59 -10.73 21.36
N SER A 48 1.41 -9.86 21.96
CA SER A 48 0.95 -8.53 22.41
C SER A 48 0.60 -7.58 21.25
N LEU A 49 1.17 -7.83 20.06
CA LEU A 49 0.91 -7.06 18.85
C LEU A 49 -0.33 -7.57 18.09
N LEU A 50 -0.71 -8.82 18.28
CA LEU A 50 -1.90 -9.42 17.68
C LEU A 50 -3.18 -9.03 18.42
N PRO A 51 -4.35 -9.06 17.75
CA PRO A 51 -5.62 -8.79 18.41
C PRO A 51 -5.94 -9.86 19.44
N GLN A 52 -6.64 -9.48 20.50
CA GLN A 52 -7.19 -10.43 21.46
C GLN A 52 -8.23 -11.35 20.79
N PHE A 53 -8.36 -12.58 21.28
CA PHE A 53 -9.31 -13.57 20.75
C PHE A 53 -10.76 -13.06 20.66
N SER A 54 -11.18 -12.20 21.58
CA SER A 54 -12.51 -11.56 21.56
C SER A 54 -12.81 -10.81 20.25
N ASN A 55 -11.77 -10.40 19.53
CA ASN A 55 -11.87 -9.63 18.30
C ASN A 55 -11.80 -10.53 17.04
N THR A 56 -11.67 -11.84 17.19
CA THR A 56 -11.57 -12.81 16.09
C THR A 56 -12.71 -13.82 16.14
N SER A 57 -13.94 -13.36 15.90
CA SER A 57 -15.18 -14.12 16.15
C SER A 57 -15.43 -15.29 15.20
N LYS A 58 -14.71 -15.40 14.09
CA LYS A 58 -14.92 -16.45 13.07
C LYS A 58 -13.99 -17.66 13.22
N ILE A 59 -13.14 -17.69 14.24
CA ILE A 59 -12.21 -18.79 14.51
C ILE A 59 -12.35 -19.28 15.95
N THR A 60 -11.91 -20.50 16.22
CA THR A 60 -11.89 -21.05 17.58
C THR A 60 -10.69 -20.53 18.36
N PHE A 61 -10.78 -20.53 19.69
CA PHE A 61 -9.67 -20.16 20.57
C PHE A 61 -8.41 -20.98 20.29
N SER A 62 -8.58 -22.29 20.05
CA SER A 62 -7.49 -23.19 19.67
C SER A 62 -6.80 -22.73 18.39
N SER A 63 -7.58 -22.38 17.35
CA SER A 63 -7.02 -21.89 16.08
C SER A 63 -6.27 -20.57 16.25
N HIS A 64 -6.81 -19.67 17.07
CA HIS A 64 -6.17 -18.39 17.39
C HIS A 64 -4.83 -18.59 18.11
N ALA A 65 -4.82 -19.40 19.18
CA ALA A 65 -3.61 -19.73 19.93
C ALA A 65 -2.57 -20.44 19.06
N HIS A 66 -3.02 -21.33 18.17
CA HIS A 66 -2.17 -22.04 17.24
C HIS A 66 -1.50 -21.09 16.24
N PHE A 67 -2.24 -20.11 15.71
CA PHE A 67 -1.67 -19.06 14.88
C PHE A 67 -0.63 -18.23 15.62
N CYS A 68 -0.92 -17.77 16.85
CA CYS A 68 0.05 -17.02 17.66
C CYS A 68 1.37 -17.77 17.85
N ASN A 69 1.31 -19.08 18.11
CA ASN A 69 2.50 -19.91 18.22
C ASN A 69 3.23 -20.08 16.88
N PHE A 70 2.48 -20.21 15.78
CA PHE A 70 3.05 -20.39 14.45
C PHE A 70 3.78 -19.16 13.94
N ILE A 71 3.22 -17.96 14.10
CA ILE A 71 3.89 -16.74 13.66
C ILE A 71 5.17 -16.50 14.46
N VAL A 72 5.16 -16.73 15.78
CA VAL A 72 6.36 -16.65 16.63
C VAL A 72 7.46 -17.59 16.13
N LYS A 73 7.13 -18.87 15.93
CA LYS A 73 8.08 -19.86 15.42
C LYS A 73 8.57 -19.51 14.02
N SER A 74 7.70 -19.02 13.16
CA SER A 74 8.06 -18.68 11.78
C SER A 74 9.02 -17.49 11.72
N ILE A 75 8.83 -16.47 12.57
CA ILE A 75 9.77 -15.36 12.73
C ILE A 75 11.12 -15.89 13.21
N TYR A 76 11.13 -16.71 14.26
CA TYR A 76 12.37 -17.27 14.81
C TYR A 76 13.13 -18.11 13.77
N VAL A 77 12.43 -18.99 13.04
CA VAL A 77 13.02 -19.83 11.99
C VAL A 77 13.58 -18.98 10.84
N LYS A 78 12.87 -17.92 10.40
CA LYS A 78 13.37 -17.01 9.35
C LYS A 78 14.75 -16.43 9.70
N HIS A 79 14.96 -16.06 10.96
CA HIS A 79 16.20 -15.44 11.43
C HIS A 79 17.26 -16.43 11.92
N ASN A 80 16.94 -17.72 11.97
CA ASN A 80 17.85 -18.80 12.37
C ASN A 80 17.83 -19.95 11.36
N ALA A 81 17.61 -19.65 10.07
CA ALA A 81 17.30 -20.65 9.05
C ALA A 81 18.35 -21.78 8.94
N ASP A 82 19.63 -21.45 9.17
CA ASP A 82 20.74 -22.41 9.15
C ASP A 82 20.63 -23.52 10.21
N SER A 83 19.80 -23.32 11.23
CA SER A 83 19.55 -24.28 12.33
C SER A 83 18.33 -25.17 12.11
N PHE A 84 17.61 -25.01 11.01
CA PHE A 84 16.36 -25.73 10.72
C PHE A 84 16.40 -26.44 9.37
N ASP A 85 15.57 -27.47 9.22
CA ASP A 85 15.43 -28.17 7.95
C ASP A 85 14.67 -27.31 6.91
N GLU A 86 14.88 -27.63 5.63
CA GLU A 86 14.33 -26.89 4.50
C GLU A 86 12.78 -26.84 4.52
N ASN A 87 12.11 -27.89 5.01
CA ASN A 87 10.65 -27.89 5.09
C ASN A 87 10.15 -26.94 6.18
N ALA A 88 10.84 -26.89 7.32
CA ALA A 88 10.52 -25.94 8.40
C ALA A 88 10.71 -24.48 7.95
N VAL A 89 11.75 -24.21 7.16
CA VAL A 89 12.00 -22.89 6.56
C VAL A 89 10.91 -22.54 5.55
N ASP A 90 10.52 -23.46 4.68
CA ASP A 90 9.49 -23.23 3.66
C ASP A 90 8.09 -23.06 4.26
N ASP A 91 7.70 -23.87 5.24
CA ASP A 91 6.42 -23.71 5.94
C ASP A 91 6.39 -22.38 6.72
N SER A 92 7.52 -21.96 7.32
CA SER A 92 7.65 -20.64 7.97
C SER A 92 7.53 -19.49 6.98
N ARG A 93 8.19 -19.58 5.82
CA ARG A 93 8.08 -18.57 4.75
C ARG A 93 6.65 -18.43 4.27
N HIS A 94 5.94 -19.54 4.06
CA HIS A 94 4.53 -19.53 3.66
C HIS A 94 3.64 -18.81 4.69
N ILE A 95 3.87 -19.04 5.99
CA ILE A 95 3.12 -18.36 7.06
C ILE A 95 3.38 -16.86 7.06
N LEU A 96 4.65 -16.45 6.95
CA LEU A 96 5.02 -15.04 6.93
C LEU A 96 4.46 -14.35 5.68
N ASP A 97 4.56 -14.97 4.50
CA ASP A 97 3.96 -14.47 3.27
C ASP A 97 2.44 -14.28 3.41
N ALA A 98 1.75 -15.23 4.07
CA ALA A 98 0.32 -15.13 4.33
C ALA A 98 -0.02 -13.94 5.25
N VAL A 99 0.81 -13.69 6.26
CA VAL A 99 0.66 -12.56 7.19
C VAL A 99 0.90 -11.23 6.46
N GLU A 100 2.00 -11.11 5.73
CA GLU A 100 2.34 -9.91 4.95
C GLU A 100 1.26 -9.61 3.91
N ASN A 101 0.78 -10.63 3.20
CA ASN A 101 -0.29 -10.47 2.22
C ASN A 101 -1.63 -10.14 2.87
N GLY A 102 -1.90 -10.61 4.08
CA GLY A 102 -3.09 -10.23 4.84
C GLY A 102 -3.03 -8.78 5.37
N PHE A 103 -1.84 -8.22 5.60
CA PHE A 103 -1.68 -6.81 5.96
C PHE A 103 -1.77 -5.85 4.79
N LYS A 104 -1.48 -6.32 3.57
CA LYS A 104 -1.73 -5.52 2.35
C LYS A 104 -3.24 -5.27 2.28
N GLU A 105 -3.64 -4.01 2.45
CA GLU A 105 -5.04 -3.60 2.34
C GLU A 105 -5.64 -4.12 1.03
N GLU A 106 -6.68 -4.94 1.13
CA GLU A 106 -7.66 -5.00 0.05
C GLU A 106 -8.32 -3.63 -0.04
N ARG A 107 -7.86 -2.81 -0.98
CA ARG A 107 -8.38 -1.45 -1.22
C ARG A 107 -9.88 -1.41 -1.61
N LYS A 108 -10.54 -2.57 -1.70
CA LYS A 108 -11.98 -2.80 -1.97
C LYS A 108 -12.36 -4.16 -1.36
N GLU A 109 -13.52 -4.28 -0.71
CA GLU A 109 -13.99 -5.57 -0.17
C GLU A 109 -13.95 -6.65 -1.25
N THR A 110 -13.32 -7.80 -1.00
CA THR A 110 -13.11 -8.90 -1.97
C THR A 110 -14.38 -9.34 -2.70
N LYS A 111 -15.53 -9.19 -2.04
CA LYS A 111 -16.86 -9.54 -2.57
C LYS A 111 -17.27 -8.71 -3.80
N ASP A 112 -16.67 -7.54 -4.01
CA ASP A 112 -16.96 -6.64 -5.12
C ASP A 112 -15.92 -6.72 -6.25
N LEU A 113 -14.91 -7.59 -6.12
CA LEU A 113 -13.86 -7.78 -7.12
C LEU A 113 -14.20 -8.94 -8.06
N CYS A 114 -14.50 -8.59 -9.32
CA CYS A 114 -14.63 -9.58 -10.39
C CYS A 114 -13.23 -9.91 -10.96
N ASN A 115 -12.64 -11.04 -10.55
CA ASN A 115 -11.37 -11.54 -11.09
C ASN A 115 -11.63 -12.39 -12.35
N VAL A 116 -11.94 -11.73 -13.47
CA VAL A 116 -12.08 -12.39 -14.78
C VAL A 116 -10.92 -12.01 -15.68
N ALA A 117 -10.16 -13.02 -16.14
CA ALA A 117 -9.15 -12.84 -17.16
C ALA A 117 -9.82 -12.85 -18.55
N ILE A 118 -10.02 -11.67 -19.14
CA ILE A 118 -10.57 -11.55 -20.50
C ILE A 118 -9.42 -11.72 -21.50
N LYS A 119 -9.31 -12.89 -22.12
CA LYS A 119 -8.42 -13.08 -23.28
C LYS A 119 -9.08 -12.45 -24.50
N THR A 120 -8.33 -11.59 -25.19
CA THR A 120 -8.77 -10.99 -26.44
C THR A 120 -7.67 -11.08 -27.50
N HIS A 121 -8.07 -11.23 -28.76
CA HIS A 121 -7.16 -11.17 -29.89
C HIS A 121 -7.27 -9.78 -30.52
N VAL A 122 -6.17 -9.03 -30.51
CA VAL A 122 -6.07 -7.72 -31.16
C VAL A 122 -5.03 -7.77 -32.28
N THR A 123 -5.26 -7.00 -33.33
CA THR A 123 -4.24 -6.80 -34.38
C THR A 123 -3.05 -6.03 -33.81
N LYS A 124 -1.89 -6.14 -34.47
CA LYS A 124 -0.69 -5.36 -34.08
C LYS A 124 -0.95 -3.85 -34.12
N GLU A 125 -1.75 -3.40 -35.08
CA GLU A 125 -2.14 -1.99 -35.23
C GLU A 125 -3.04 -1.52 -34.09
N ALA A 126 -4.07 -2.31 -33.74
CA ALA A 126 -4.93 -2.01 -32.60
C ALA A 126 -4.15 -1.98 -31.28
N HIS A 127 -3.18 -2.87 -31.10
CA HIS A 127 -2.29 -2.83 -29.93
C HIS A 127 -1.41 -1.57 -29.90
N ARG A 128 -0.82 -1.16 -31.03
CA ARG A 128 -0.05 0.09 -31.10
C ARG A 128 -0.91 1.30 -30.76
N HIS A 129 -2.10 1.39 -31.33
CA HIS A 129 -3.03 2.47 -31.06
C HIS A 129 -3.47 2.50 -29.58
N PHE A 130 -3.75 1.34 -28.99
CA PHE A 130 -4.04 1.22 -27.56
C PHE A 130 -2.90 1.75 -26.67
N ILE A 131 -1.65 1.40 -26.99
CA ILE A 131 -0.48 1.89 -26.23
C ILE A 131 -0.30 3.39 -26.38
N ALA A 132 -0.49 3.94 -27.59
CA ALA A 132 -0.43 5.38 -27.83
C ALA A 132 -1.49 6.13 -26.99
N CYS A 133 -2.76 5.69 -27.06
CA CYS A 133 -3.85 6.28 -26.27
C CYS A 133 -3.64 6.14 -24.76
N ARG A 134 -3.08 5.02 -24.29
CA ARG A 134 -2.72 4.83 -22.88
C ARG A 134 -1.70 5.88 -22.43
N ASN A 135 -0.68 6.09 -23.26
CA ASN A 135 0.41 7.01 -22.95
C ASN A 135 -0.07 8.47 -22.98
N SER A 136 -0.86 8.88 -23.97
CA SER A 136 -1.40 10.25 -24.06
C SER A 136 -2.33 10.60 -22.90
N ASN A 137 -2.96 9.60 -22.28
CA ASN A 137 -3.77 9.75 -21.06
C ASN A 137 -2.99 9.50 -19.75
N ASN A 138 -1.66 9.32 -19.83
CA ASN A 138 -0.75 9.12 -18.69
C ASN A 138 -1.08 7.90 -17.81
N TYR A 139 -1.60 6.82 -18.41
CA TYR A 139 -1.83 5.56 -17.71
C TYR A 139 -0.56 4.71 -17.65
N ARG A 140 -0.17 4.28 -16.44
CA ARG A 140 1.01 3.40 -16.24
C ARG A 140 0.76 1.93 -16.57
N SER A 141 -0.49 1.50 -16.61
CA SER A 141 -0.87 0.09 -16.76
C SER A 141 -1.94 -0.09 -17.82
N ASN A 142 -1.75 -1.08 -18.69
CA ASN A 142 -2.73 -1.50 -19.68
C ASN A 142 -4.05 -1.91 -19.01
N ALA A 143 -3.98 -2.62 -17.88
CA ALA A 143 -5.17 -3.07 -17.17
C ALA A 143 -5.95 -1.91 -16.55
N ALA A 144 -5.25 -0.89 -16.03
CA ALA A 144 -5.90 0.31 -15.50
C ALA A 144 -6.59 1.10 -16.61
N PHE A 145 -5.91 1.27 -17.75
CA PHE A 145 -6.48 1.99 -18.88
C PHE A 145 -7.67 1.27 -19.50
N LEU A 146 -7.57 -0.04 -19.71
CA LEU A 146 -8.66 -0.85 -20.25
C LEU A 146 -9.89 -0.84 -19.34
N ARG A 147 -9.69 -0.89 -18.02
CA ARG A 147 -10.77 -0.79 -17.04
C ARG A 147 -11.52 0.54 -17.17
N ASP A 148 -10.79 1.64 -17.22
CA ASP A 148 -11.36 2.97 -17.29
C ASP A 148 -12.02 3.23 -18.66
N ILE A 149 -11.50 2.63 -19.76
CA ILE A 149 -12.19 2.57 -21.06
C ILE A 149 -13.54 1.86 -20.94
N ILE A 150 -13.56 0.64 -20.40
CA ILE A 150 -14.79 -0.17 -20.30
C ILE A 150 -15.83 0.51 -19.39
N SER A 151 -15.38 1.24 -18.37
CA SER A 151 -16.25 2.00 -17.48
C SER A 151 -16.62 3.40 -17.99
N ASN A 152 -16.17 3.82 -19.18
CA ASN A 152 -16.32 5.19 -19.69
C ASN A 152 -15.84 6.28 -18.70
N GLN A 153 -14.75 6.00 -17.99
CA GLN A 153 -14.15 6.84 -16.95
C GLN A 153 -12.69 7.16 -17.27
N ILE A 154 -12.36 7.33 -18.55
CA ILE A 154 -11.00 7.76 -18.94
C ILE A 154 -10.79 9.18 -18.42
N GLU A 155 -9.82 9.31 -17.52
CA GLU A 155 -9.41 10.61 -16.99
C GLU A 155 -7.92 10.84 -17.29
N PRO A 156 -7.56 11.95 -17.96
CA PRO A 156 -6.16 12.30 -18.19
C PRO A 156 -5.45 12.47 -16.85
N ARG A 157 -4.47 11.61 -16.57
CA ARG A 157 -3.70 11.72 -15.33
C ARG A 157 -2.65 12.82 -15.48
N PRO A 158 -2.29 13.56 -14.42
CA PRO A 158 -1.19 14.50 -14.50
C PRO A 158 0.08 13.83 -15.01
N ASN A 159 0.80 14.53 -15.88
CA ASN A 159 2.11 14.10 -16.33
C ASN A 159 3.06 14.15 -15.13
N ASN A 160 3.75 13.04 -14.87
CA ASN A 160 4.68 12.96 -13.75
C ASN A 160 6.05 13.43 -14.24
N ASP A 161 6.19 14.74 -14.48
CA ASP A 161 7.52 15.30 -14.72
C ASP A 161 8.44 14.96 -13.53
N GLU A 162 9.71 14.72 -13.82
CA GLU A 162 10.70 14.16 -12.92
C GLU A 162 10.88 15.04 -11.68
N ALA A 163 10.77 16.36 -11.83
CA ALA A 163 10.73 17.31 -10.73
C ALA A 163 9.56 17.05 -9.75
N TYR A 164 8.38 16.70 -10.26
CA TYR A 164 7.22 16.38 -9.42
C TYR A 164 7.37 15.04 -8.72
N LEU A 165 7.91 14.03 -9.42
CA LEU A 165 8.21 12.73 -8.81
C LEU A 165 9.21 12.89 -7.67
N GLN A 166 10.24 13.71 -7.88
CA GLN A 166 11.25 14.01 -6.88
C GLN A 166 10.64 14.73 -5.68
N TYR A 167 9.82 15.78 -5.89
CA TYR A 167 9.09 16.45 -4.81
C TYR A 167 8.23 15.47 -3.99
N PHE A 168 7.47 14.59 -4.64
CA PHE A 168 6.67 13.58 -3.95
C PHE A 168 7.49 12.46 -3.31
N LYS A 169 8.71 12.21 -3.73
CA LYS A 169 9.62 11.29 -3.06
C LYS A 169 10.18 11.93 -1.80
N GLU A 170 10.79 13.10 -1.93
CA GLU A 170 11.44 13.84 -0.84
C GLU A 170 10.45 14.19 0.27
N THR A 171 9.26 14.70 -0.06
CA THR A 171 8.25 15.04 0.97
C THR A 171 7.70 13.80 1.69
N LYS A 172 7.74 12.62 1.05
CA LYS A 172 7.34 11.35 1.69
C LYS A 172 8.41 10.90 2.67
N GLU A 173 9.68 10.96 2.26
CA GLU A 173 10.83 10.63 3.09
C GLU A 173 10.93 11.58 4.28
N LEU A 174 10.72 12.88 4.07
CA LEU A 174 10.66 13.88 5.14
C LEU A 174 9.53 13.60 6.15
N SER A 175 8.31 13.30 5.68
CA SER A 175 7.18 12.98 6.56
C SER A 175 7.46 11.74 7.41
N LYS A 176 8.13 10.73 6.86
CA LYS A 176 8.58 9.54 7.60
C LYS A 176 9.65 9.88 8.64
N ALA A 177 10.67 10.65 8.26
CA ALA A 177 11.74 11.04 9.18
C ALA A 177 11.20 11.85 10.36
N LEU A 178 10.26 12.77 10.12
CA LEU A 178 9.60 13.54 11.18
C LEU A 178 8.74 12.65 12.09
N GLN A 179 8.12 11.61 11.54
CA GLN A 179 7.35 10.65 12.34
C GLN A 179 8.27 9.91 13.33
N VAL A 180 9.33 9.27 12.82
CA VAL A 180 10.31 8.54 13.64
C VAL A 180 10.89 9.47 14.71
N LEU A 181 11.32 10.67 14.31
CA LEU A 181 11.90 11.64 15.23
C LEU A 181 10.88 12.09 16.31
N SER A 182 9.58 12.20 15.98
CA SER A 182 8.57 12.55 16.99
C SER A 182 8.31 11.42 17.98
N GLU A 183 8.43 10.17 17.52
CA GLU A 183 8.21 8.95 18.30
C GLU A 183 9.40 8.71 19.24
N ASP A 184 10.65 8.88 18.77
CA ASP A 184 11.87 8.75 19.58
C ASP A 184 11.94 9.74 20.76
N ILE A 185 11.25 10.87 20.65
CA ILE A 185 11.28 11.95 21.65
C ILE A 185 10.03 11.92 22.55
N GLU A 186 9.02 11.11 22.24
CA GLU A 186 7.74 11.08 22.96
C GLU A 186 7.85 10.47 24.37
N ASP A 187 8.83 9.58 24.59
CA ASP A 187 9.07 8.90 25.87
C ASP A 187 9.98 9.69 26.85
N ALA A 188 10.39 10.91 26.50
CA ALA A 188 11.33 11.67 27.31
C ALA A 188 10.62 12.56 28.36
N ASP A 189 10.97 12.38 29.64
CA ASP A 189 10.42 13.06 30.84
C ASP A 189 10.65 14.58 30.93
N SER A 190 11.02 15.23 29.83
CA SER A 190 11.29 16.67 29.78
C SER A 190 10.17 17.45 29.11
N ALA A 191 9.63 18.44 29.82
CA ALA A 191 8.66 19.38 29.27
C ALA A 191 9.15 20.13 28.01
N LYS A 192 10.48 20.25 27.82
CA LYS A 192 11.07 20.80 26.58
C LYS A 192 10.99 19.80 25.43
N LEU A 193 11.21 18.52 25.70
CA LEU A 193 11.15 17.44 24.71
C LEU A 193 9.71 17.16 24.28
N ALA A 194 8.75 17.22 25.21
CA ALA A 194 7.32 17.16 24.88
C ALA A 194 6.89 18.31 23.94
N LYS A 195 7.35 19.54 24.19
CA LYS A 195 7.09 20.68 23.28
C LYS A 195 7.73 20.48 21.90
N LEU A 196 8.94 19.94 21.85
CA LEU A 196 9.63 19.64 20.60
C LEU A 196 8.88 18.56 19.80
N SER A 197 8.50 17.44 20.42
CA SER A 197 7.70 16.37 19.79
C SER A 197 6.39 16.93 19.21
N LYS A 198 5.68 17.79 19.96
CA LYS A 198 4.48 18.47 19.46
C LYS A 198 4.76 19.32 18.21
N CYS A 199 5.84 20.11 18.19
CA CYS A 199 6.21 20.93 17.03
C CYS A 199 6.53 20.05 15.80
N ILE A 200 7.22 18.91 16.00
CA ILE A 200 7.53 17.97 14.92
C ILE A 200 6.26 17.36 14.33
N LYS A 201 5.30 16.97 15.18
CA LYS A 201 3.99 16.46 14.73
C LYS A 201 3.19 17.50 13.94
N GLU A 202 3.22 18.75 14.37
CA GLU A 202 2.59 19.87 13.64
C GLU A 202 3.27 20.12 12.28
N LEU A 203 4.60 20.08 12.24
CA LEU A 203 5.38 20.21 10.99
C LEU A 203 5.04 19.07 10.02
N LYS A 204 5.01 17.82 10.49
CA LYS A 204 4.59 16.66 9.68
C LYS A 204 3.21 16.88 9.08
N LYS A 205 2.25 17.33 9.90
CA LYS A 205 0.88 17.60 9.44
C LYS A 205 0.85 18.68 8.36
N SER A 206 1.68 19.71 8.47
CA SER A 206 1.81 20.76 7.45
C SER A 206 2.42 20.23 6.14
N VAL A 207 3.48 19.42 6.24
CA VAL A 207 4.10 18.74 5.07
C VAL A 207 3.09 17.83 4.37
N ASP A 208 2.35 17.01 5.12
CA ASP A 208 1.34 16.10 4.57
C ASP A 208 0.18 16.85 3.91
N ALA A 209 -0.29 17.95 4.52
CA ALA A 209 -1.33 18.79 3.96
C ALA A 209 -0.89 19.47 2.66
N THR A 210 0.33 20.03 2.64
CA THR A 210 0.90 20.69 1.45
C THR A 210 1.12 19.69 0.32
N ARG A 211 1.62 18.49 0.66
CA ARG A 211 1.74 17.37 -0.29
C ARG A 211 0.38 17.01 -0.89
N LYS A 212 -0.66 16.90 -0.07
CA LYS A 212 -2.01 16.57 -0.53
C LYS A 212 -2.59 17.66 -1.43
N LEU A 213 -2.40 18.93 -1.07
CA LEU A 213 -2.82 20.06 -1.91
C LEU A 213 -2.10 20.06 -3.26
N ALA A 214 -0.82 19.71 -3.32
CA ALA A 214 -0.10 19.55 -4.58
C ALA A 214 -0.69 18.42 -5.42
N ILE A 215 -1.01 17.26 -4.83
CA ILE A 215 -1.68 16.15 -5.55
C ILE A 215 -3.05 16.58 -6.08
N ASP A 216 -3.86 17.21 -5.23
CA ASP A 216 -5.22 17.61 -5.56
C ASP A 216 -5.24 18.70 -6.63
N SER A 217 -4.30 19.65 -6.61
CA SER A 217 -4.15 20.73 -7.61
C SER A 217 -3.76 20.23 -9.00
N HIS A 218 -3.14 19.06 -9.08
CA HIS A 218 -2.73 18.43 -10.34
C HIS A 218 -3.67 17.30 -10.77
N SER A 219 -4.73 17.01 -10.04
CA SER A 219 -5.71 16.00 -10.46
C SER A 219 -6.52 16.45 -11.68
N SER A 220 -6.91 15.50 -12.53
CA SER A 220 -7.88 15.69 -13.64
C SER A 220 -9.11 16.45 -13.19
N ALA A 221 -9.61 16.13 -11.99
CA ALA A 221 -10.78 16.73 -11.37
C ALA A 221 -10.58 18.23 -11.09
N THR A 222 -9.46 18.62 -10.50
CA THR A 222 -9.18 20.04 -10.24
C THR A 222 -8.86 20.80 -11.52
N ALA A 223 -8.11 20.20 -12.45
CA ALA A 223 -7.85 20.79 -13.76
C ALA A 223 -9.15 21.04 -14.54
N LYS A 224 -10.11 20.11 -14.51
CA LYS A 224 -11.43 20.25 -15.12
C LYS A 224 -12.23 21.40 -14.51
N VAL A 225 -12.25 21.52 -13.18
CA VAL A 225 -12.95 22.62 -12.49
C VAL A 225 -12.32 23.97 -12.83
N LEU A 226 -11.00 24.06 -12.84
CA LEU A 226 -10.28 25.29 -13.20
C LEU A 226 -10.51 25.66 -14.68
N ALA A 227 -10.47 24.68 -15.57
CA ALA A 227 -10.74 24.86 -17.00
C ALA A 227 -12.18 25.38 -17.23
N LEU A 228 -13.19 24.76 -16.62
CA LEU A 228 -14.58 25.22 -16.72
C LEU A 228 -14.80 26.62 -16.13
N LYS A 229 -14.02 26.99 -15.11
CA LYS A 229 -14.15 28.28 -14.43
C LYS A 229 -13.45 29.43 -15.17
N TYR A 230 -12.30 29.16 -15.80
CA TYR A 230 -11.41 30.21 -16.31
C TYR A 230 -11.18 30.17 -17.82
N LEU A 231 -11.58 29.11 -18.52
CA LEU A 231 -11.44 29.01 -19.97
C LEU A 231 -12.82 29.06 -20.63
N SER A 232 -12.93 29.89 -21.67
CA SER A 232 -14.09 29.86 -22.56
C SER A 232 -14.07 28.60 -23.43
N SER A 233 -15.24 28.20 -23.94
CA SER A 233 -15.35 27.06 -24.87
C SER A 233 -14.44 27.21 -26.10
N ARG A 234 -14.19 28.43 -26.57
CA ARG A 234 -13.30 28.71 -27.70
C ARG A 234 -11.83 28.48 -27.35
N GLN A 235 -11.40 28.93 -26.17
CA GLN A 235 -10.03 28.69 -25.68
C GLN A 235 -9.77 27.20 -25.44
N LEU A 236 -10.78 26.46 -24.96
CA LEU A 236 -10.70 25.01 -24.81
C LEU A 236 -10.58 24.29 -26.15
N ASP A 237 -11.37 24.67 -27.16
CA ASP A 237 -11.29 24.10 -28.50
C ASP A 237 -9.93 24.36 -29.16
N GLU A 238 -9.37 25.56 -28.96
CA GLU A 238 -8.07 25.95 -29.50
C GLU A 238 -6.91 25.17 -28.85
N LEU A 239 -6.95 25.00 -27.52
CA LEU A 239 -6.01 24.14 -26.80
C LEU A 239 -6.12 22.67 -27.22
N CYS A 240 -7.34 22.18 -27.48
CA CYS A 240 -7.58 20.81 -27.93
C CYS A 240 -6.97 20.59 -29.34
N LYS A 241 -7.18 21.55 -30.25
CA LYS A 241 -6.59 21.51 -31.60
C LYS A 241 -5.06 21.57 -31.57
N GLN A 242 -4.48 22.43 -30.75
CA GLN A 242 -3.03 22.50 -30.55
C GLN A 242 -2.46 21.17 -30.08
N LYS A 243 -3.09 20.56 -29.07
CA LYS A 243 -2.67 19.26 -28.56
C LYS A 243 -2.77 18.15 -29.60
N ILE A 244 -3.84 18.12 -30.39
CA ILE A 244 -4.00 17.15 -31.49
C ILE A 244 -2.88 17.30 -32.53
N LEU A 245 -2.47 18.55 -32.83
CA LEU A 245 -1.37 18.82 -33.76
C LEU A 245 -0.02 18.37 -33.17
N GLU A 246 0.27 18.71 -31.91
CA GLU A 246 1.48 18.25 -31.21
C GLU A 246 1.57 16.71 -31.15
N GLU A 247 0.45 16.02 -30.92
CA GLU A 247 0.39 14.56 -30.89
C GLU A 247 0.47 13.92 -32.29
N ALA A 248 0.17 14.66 -33.37
CA ALA A 248 0.30 14.18 -34.73
C ALA A 248 1.72 14.33 -35.30
N GLU A 249 2.56 15.18 -34.69
CA GLU A 249 3.95 15.42 -35.08
C GLU A 249 4.98 14.55 -34.31
N LEU A 250 4.52 13.76 -33.32
CA LEU A 250 5.30 12.79 -32.53
C LEU A 250 5.17 11.34 -33.06
#